data_AF-A0A660V8W4-F1
#
_entry.id   AF-A0A660V8W4-F1
#
_cell.length_a   1.000
_cell.length_b   1.000
_cell.length_c   1.000
_cell.angle_alpha   90.00
_cell.angle_beta   90.00
_cell.angle_gamma   90.00
#
_symmetry.space_group_name_H-M   'P 1'
#
loop_
_entity.id
_entity.type
_entity.pdbx_description
1 polymer ?
#
loop_
_entity_poly.entity_id
_entity_poly.type
_entity_poly.pdbx_seq_one_letter_code
_entity_poly.pdbx_strand_id
1 'polypeptide(L)' 'ADSQTNFVLATSIEKAAKTVYEALVERNIFIRYFPLPALEDKLRITIGTPEQNDKLLAALTEIIG' A
#
# COMPACT_ATOMS: atom_id res chain seq x y z
N ALA A 1 15.06 -19.42 -12.08
CA ALA A 1 14.63 -18.72 -10.86
C ALA A 1 13.59 -17.71 -11.29
N ASP A 2 12.31 -18.02 -11.05
CA ASP A 2 11.22 -17.16 -11.47
C ASP A 2 11.03 -16.06 -10.42
N SER A 3 11.59 -14.88 -10.70
CA SER A 3 11.40 -13.70 -9.85
C SER A 3 9.98 -13.18 -10.07
N GLN A 4 9.00 -13.85 -9.46
CA GLN A 4 7.63 -13.34 -9.35
C GLN A 4 7.71 -11.98 -8.65
N THR A 5 7.49 -10.93 -9.41
CA THR A 5 7.33 -9.57 -8.90
C THR A 5 5.98 -9.52 -8.18
N ASN A 6 5.96 -9.98 -6.93
CA ASN A 6 4.78 -10.00 -6.07
C ASN A 6 4.55 -8.61 -5.49
N PHE A 7 4.45 -7.58 -6.33
CA PHE A 7 4.11 -6.24 -5.87
C PHE A 7 3.04 -5.60 -6.74
N VAL A 8 2.15 -4.86 -6.09
CA VAL A 8 1.11 -4.05 -6.72
C VAL A 8 1.46 -2.59 -6.53
N LEU A 9 1.42 -1.83 -7.61
CA LEU A 9 1.51 -0.39 -7.56
C LEU A 9 0.10 0.19 -7.42
N ALA A 10 -0.30 0.56 -6.21
CA ALA A 10 -1.54 1.26 -5.95
C ALA A 10 -1.33 2.78 -6.13
N THR A 11 -2.33 3.46 -6.67
CA THR A 11 -2.34 4.94 -6.76
C THR A 11 -3.49 5.45 -5.91
N SER A 12 -3.19 6.30 -4.92
CA SER A 12 -4.19 6.95 -4.08
C SER A 12 -4.72 8.18 -4.81
N ILE A 13 -6.01 8.20 -5.15
CA ILE A 13 -6.63 9.29 -5.93
C ILE A 13 -7.29 10.33 -5.01
N GLU A 14 -7.82 9.89 -3.87
CA GLU A 14 -8.63 10.75 -2.98
C GLU A 14 -7.89 11.25 -1.73
N LYS A 15 -6.89 10.51 -1.23
CA LYS A 15 -6.13 10.86 -0.04
C LYS A 15 -4.63 10.80 -0.32
N ALA A 16 -3.86 11.70 0.31
CA ALA A 16 -2.40 11.70 0.19
C ALA A 16 -1.85 10.31 0.53
N ALA A 17 -1.03 9.74 -0.35
CA ALA A 17 -0.53 8.38 -0.16
C ALA A 17 0.34 8.26 1.11
N LYS A 18 0.94 9.36 1.57
CA LYS A 18 1.62 9.46 2.87
C LYS A 18 0.68 9.10 4.03
N THR A 19 -0.54 9.65 4.05
CA THR A 19 -1.54 9.39 5.10
C THR A 19 -1.97 7.93 5.09
N VAL A 20 -2.19 7.37 3.89
CA VAL A 20 -2.53 5.95 3.73
C VAL A 20 -1.37 5.08 4.22
N TYR A 21 -0.14 5.43 3.90
CA TYR A 21 1.06 4.74 4.37
C TYR A 21 1.18 4.77 5.89
N GLU A 22 1.02 5.92 6.53
CA GLU A 22 1.09 6.07 7.99
C GLU A 22 0.04 5.17 8.69
N ALA A 23 -1.21 5.21 8.21
CA ALA A 23 -2.28 4.38 8.75
C ALA A 23 -2.06 2.86 8.52
N LEU A 24 -1.43 2.47 7.42
CA LEU A 24 -1.03 1.07 7.17
C LEU A 24 0.10 0.66 8.12
N VAL A 25 1.10 1.52 8.36
CA VAL A 25 2.19 1.26 9.29
C VAL A 25 1.68 1.05 10.72
N GLU A 26 0.69 1.84 11.17
CA GLU A 26 0.05 1.63 12.48
C GLU A 26 -0.60 0.24 12.60
N ARG A 27 -1.11 -0.29 11.49
CA ARG A 27 -1.68 -1.65 11.41
C ARG A 27 -0.63 -2.74 11.19
N ASN A 28 0.66 -2.45 11.37
CA ASN A 28 1.80 -3.34 11.14
C ASN A 28 1.95 -3.78 9.67
N ILE A 29 1.44 -2.98 8.73
CA ILE A 29 1.51 -3.24 7.29
C ILE A 29 2.56 -2.31 6.68
N PHE A 30 3.72 -2.88 6.38
CA PHE A 30 4.85 -2.13 5.83
C PHE A 30 4.88 -2.20 4.30
N ILE A 31 4.48 -1.11 3.65
CA ILE A 31 4.57 -0.96 2.20
C ILE A 31 5.62 0.09 1.83
N ARG A 32 5.99 0.19 0.56
CA ARG A 32 6.97 1.17 0.08
C ARG A 32 6.23 2.37 -0.51
N TYR A 33 6.26 3.47 0.22
CA TYR A 33 5.83 4.78 -0.28
C TYR A 33 7.01 5.54 -0.89
N PHE A 34 6.77 6.28 -1.97
CA PHE A 34 7.76 7.15 -2.59
C PHE A 34 7.37 8.62 -2.37
N PRO A 35 8.02 9.33 -1.44
CA PRO A 35 7.77 10.76 -1.19
C PRO A 35 8.47 11.63 -2.26
N LEU A 36 8.15 11.40 -3.52
CA LEU A 36 8.64 12.19 -4.65
C LEU A 36 7.46 12.99 -5.18
N PRO A 37 7.59 14.30 -5.47
CA PRO A 37 6.47 15.12 -5.97
C PRO A 37 5.88 14.64 -7.30
N ALA A 38 6.56 13.74 -8.02
CA ALA A 38 6.05 13.10 -9.24
C ALA A 38 5.38 11.72 -8.98
N LEU A 39 5.52 11.15 -7.79
CA LEU A 39 5.05 9.82 -7.40
C LEU A 39 4.39 9.83 -6.00
N GLU A 40 4.01 11.00 -5.50
CA GLU A 40 3.51 11.19 -4.14
C GLU A 40 2.16 10.51 -3.90
N ASP A 41 1.50 10.09 -4.98
CA ASP A 41 0.25 9.33 -4.98
C ASP A 41 0.47 7.82 -5.14
N LYS A 42 1.72 7.36 -5.31
CA LYS A 42 2.02 5.96 -5.64
C LYS A 42 2.56 5.19 -4.44
N LEU A 43 1.97 4.02 -4.24
CA LEU A 43 2.26 3.07 -3.18
C LEU A 43 2.65 1.75 -3.81
N ARG A 44 3.84 1.23 -3.49
CA ARG A 44 4.23 -0.11 -3.87
C ARG A 44 3.96 -1.06 -2.71
N ILE A 45 2.94 -1.88 -2.90
CA ILE A 45 2.46 -2.89 -1.95
C ILE A 45 3.09 -4.22 -2.33
N THR A 46 3.65 -4.95 -1.38
CA THR A 46 4.18 -6.30 -1.64
C THR A 46 3.10 -7.32 -1.29
N ILE A 47 2.74 -8.19 -2.22
CA ILE A 47 1.77 -9.27 -2.05
C ILE A 47 2.48 -10.42 -1.35
N GLY A 48 2.09 -10.66 -0.10
CA GLY A 48 2.55 -11.80 0.69
C GLY A 48 1.55 -12.95 0.61
N THR A 49 1.14 -13.45 1.76
CA THR A 49 0.07 -14.45 1.86
C THR A 49 -1.31 -13.82 1.63
N PRO A 50 -2.32 -14.61 1.20
CA PRO A 50 -3.68 -14.12 1.00
C PRO A 50 -4.27 -13.46 2.26
N GLU A 51 -3.95 -13.96 3.45
CA GLU A 51 -4.38 -13.36 4.72
C GLU A 51 -3.79 -11.96 4.97
N GLN A 52 -2.53 -11.72 4.57
CA GLN A 52 -1.92 -10.40 4.65
C GLN A 52 -2.57 -9.44 3.65
N ASN A 53 -2.93 -9.96 2.47
CA ASN A 53 -3.59 -9.16 1.45
C ASN A 53 -5.02 -8.77 1.85
N ASP A 54 -5.74 -9.67 2.51
CA ASP A 54 -7.08 -9.42 3.03
C ASP A 54 -7.07 -8.34 4.13
N LYS A 55 -6.13 -8.43 5.08
CA LYS A 55 -5.91 -7.38 6.10
C LYS A 55 -5.56 -6.03 5.47
N LEU A 56 -4.75 -6.04 4.41
CA LEU A 56 -4.41 -4.83 3.68
C LEU A 56 -5.61 -4.23 2.95
N LEU A 57 -6.44 -5.05 2.28
CA LEU A 57 -7.66 -4.58 1.63
C LEU A 57 -8.66 -4.02 2.64
N ALA A 58 -8.86 -4.70 3.77
CA ALA A 58 -9.73 -4.24 4.85
C ALA A 58 -9.23 -2.89 5.39
N ALA A 59 -7.92 -2.78 5.65
CA ALA A 59 -7.31 -1.55 6.12
C ALA A 59 -7.48 -0.40 5.12
N LEU A 60 -7.21 -0.65 3.83
CA LEU A 60 -7.40 0.35 2.76
C LEU A 60 -8.85 0.79 2.65
N THR A 61 -9.80 -0.15 2.78
CA THR A 61 -11.24 0.15 2.75
C THR A 61 -11.63 1.04 3.92
N GLU A 62 -11.11 0.81 5.13
CA GLU A 62 -11.35 1.68 6.28
C GLU A 62 -10.67 3.05 6.19
N ILE A 63 -9.56 3.16 5.44
CA ILE A 63 -8.82 4.42 5.28
C ILE A 63 -9.41 5.27 4.17
N ILE A 64 -9.84 4.66 3.06
CA ILE A 64 -10.34 5.35 1.87
C ILE A 64 -11.87 5.53 1.91
N GLY A 65 -12.61 4.55 2.43
CA GLY A 65 -14.05 4.66 2.70
C GLY A 65 -14.38 5.64 3.82
#